data_AF-A0A1G5V0K1-F1
#
_entry.id   AF-A0A1G5V0K1-F1
#
_cell.length_a   1.000
_cell.length_b   1.000
_cell.length_c   1.000
_cell.angle_alpha   90.00
_cell.angle_beta   90.00
_cell.angle_gamma   90.00
#
_symmetry.space_group_name_H-M   'P 1'
#
loop_
_entity.id
_entity.type
_entity.pdbx_description
1 polymer ?
#
loop_
_entity_poly.entity_id
_entity_poly.type
_entity_poly.pdbx_seq_one_letter_code
_entity_poly.pdbx_strand_id
1 'polypeptide(L)'
;MTAPFRSHNAQALASRLVDKILPIVAADIEAMKRQRAGEEAVMRACRDVGAAVDRLDQMKFGPGELPARKSLERKARALARAMERYRDARK
;
A
#
# COMPACT_ATOMS: atom_id res chain seq x y z
N MET A 1 -37.13 29.36 -31.65
CA MET A 1 -37.29 28.43 -30.51
C MET A 1 -36.47 27.16 -30.76
N THR A 2 -35.20 27.10 -30.34
CA THR A 2 -34.32 25.93 -30.56
C THR A 2 -33.40 25.74 -29.35
N ALA A 3 -33.90 25.15 -28.27
CA ALA A 3 -33.10 24.89 -27.07
C ALA A 3 -33.41 23.59 -26.27
N PRO A 4 -34.49 22.81 -26.46
CA PRO A 4 -34.68 21.60 -25.64
C PRO A 4 -33.94 20.35 -26.17
N PHE A 5 -33.80 20.19 -27.50
CA PHE A 5 -33.31 18.92 -28.08
C PHE A 5 -31.79 18.68 -27.93
N ARG A 6 -30.97 19.74 -27.91
CA ARG A 6 -29.51 19.64 -27.73
C ARG A 6 -29.14 19.30 -26.28
N SER A 7 -29.89 19.82 -25.31
CA SER A 7 -29.69 19.54 -23.88
C SER A 7 -29.99 18.07 -23.54
N HIS A 8 -31.07 17.50 -24.07
CA HIS A 8 -31.45 16.12 -23.75
C HIS A 8 -30.45 15.08 -24.31
N ASN A 9 -29.95 15.31 -25.52
CA ASN A 9 -28.89 14.48 -26.11
C ASN A 9 -27.55 14.60 -25.36
N ALA A 10 -27.20 15.81 -24.89
CA ALA A 10 -26.03 16.03 -24.05
C ALA A 10 -26.20 15.33 -22.68
N GLN A 11 -27.37 15.41 -22.06
CA GLN A 11 -27.68 14.74 -20.79
C GLN A 11 -27.59 13.22 -20.92
N ALA A 12 -28.17 12.65 -21.98
CA ALA A 12 -28.15 11.21 -22.25
C ALA A 12 -26.74 10.71 -22.59
N LEU A 13 -25.93 11.51 -23.29
CA LEU A 13 -24.52 11.19 -23.53
C LEU A 13 -23.71 11.26 -22.23
N ALA A 14 -23.92 12.29 -21.42
CA ALA A 14 -23.25 12.45 -20.12
C ALA A 14 -23.56 11.28 -19.19
N SER A 15 -24.83 10.86 -19.07
CA SER A 15 -25.21 9.69 -18.27
C SER A 15 -24.48 8.44 -18.73
N ARG A 16 -24.48 8.15 -20.04
CA ARG A 16 -23.78 6.99 -20.61
C ARG A 16 -22.26 7.02 -20.40
N LEU A 17 -21.67 8.21 -20.40
CA LEU A 17 -20.25 8.38 -20.10
C LEU A 17 -19.97 8.12 -18.62
N VAL A 18 -20.79 8.67 -17.71
CA VAL A 18 -20.68 8.42 -16.27
C VAL A 18 -20.82 6.93 -15.96
N ASP A 19 -21.80 6.24 -16.54
CA ASP A 19 -22.01 4.80 -16.33
C ASP A 19 -20.78 3.95 -16.75
N LYS A 20 -20.02 4.41 -17.74
CA LYS A 20 -18.80 3.73 -18.20
C LYS A 20 -17.55 4.13 -17.42
N ILE A 21 -17.44 5.41 -17.03
CA ILE A 21 -16.26 5.95 -16.35
C ILE A 21 -16.25 5.57 -14.87
N LEU A 22 -17.42 5.59 -14.21
CA LEU A 22 -17.53 5.32 -12.78
C LEU A 22 -16.92 3.97 -12.36
N PRO A 23 -17.16 2.83 -13.04
CA PRO A 23 -16.51 1.57 -12.67
C PRO A 23 -14.99 1.58 -12.87
N ILE A 24 -14.48 2.32 -13.87
CA ILE A 24 -13.03 2.45 -14.12
C ILE A 24 -12.40 3.24 -12.97
N VAL A 25 -12.97 4.40 -12.63
CA VAL A 25 -12.48 5.24 -11.52
C VAL A 25 -12.57 4.49 -10.19
N ALA A 26 -13.64 3.73 -9.96
CA ALA A 26 -13.77 2.90 -8.76
C ALA A 26 -12.68 1.81 -8.69
N ALA A 27 -12.39 1.15 -9.81
CA ALA A 27 -11.32 0.15 -9.87
C ALA A 27 -9.94 0.78 -9.61
N ASP A 28 -9.66 1.95 -10.18
CA ASP A 28 -8.40 2.68 -9.97
C ASP A 28 -8.24 3.11 -8.51
N ILE A 29 -9.29 3.62 -7.87
CA ILE A 29 -9.28 3.98 -6.45
C ILE A 29 -8.94 2.76 -5.59
N GLU A 30 -9.55 1.61 -5.87
CA GLU A 30 -9.26 0.38 -5.13
C GLU A 30 -7.84 -0.13 -5.37
N ALA A 31 -7.31 -0.01 -6.59
CA ALA A 31 -5.91 -0.32 -6.88
C ALA A 31 -4.96 0.59 -6.11
N MET A 32 -5.23 1.89 -6.08
CA MET A 32 -4.45 2.87 -5.30
C MET A 32 -4.47 2.56 -3.80
N LYS A 33 -5.63 2.19 -3.23
CA LYS A 33 -5.73 1.79 -1.82
C LYS A 33 -4.88 0.57 -1.50
N ARG A 34 -4.90 -0.45 -2.36
CA ARG A 34 -4.08 -1.67 -2.20
C ARG A 34 -2.60 -1.35 -2.26
N GLN A 35 -2.18 -0.51 -3.22
CA GLN A 35 -0.81 -0.07 -3.34
C GLN A 35 -0.35 0.65 -2.07
N ARG A 36 -1.14 1.62 -1.59
CA ARG A 36 -0.84 2.36 -0.37
C ARG A 36 -0.74 1.46 0.85
N ALA A 37 -1.67 0.51 1.02
CA ALA A 37 -1.62 -0.45 2.11
C ALA A 37 -0.33 -1.30 2.08
N GLY A 38 0.12 -1.69 0.88
CA GLY A 38 1.39 -2.39 0.69
C GLY A 38 2.61 -1.53 1.07
N GLU A 39 2.64 -0.27 0.66
CA GLU A 39 3.70 0.69 1.03
C GLU A 39 3.76 0.90 2.54
N GLU A 40 2.60 1.10 3.18
CA GLU A 40 2.50 1.25 4.63
C GLU A 40 2.98 0.01 5.39
N ALA A 41 2.71 -1.20 4.87
CA ALA A 41 3.20 -2.44 5.44
C ALA A 41 4.73 -2.57 5.36
N VAL A 42 5.33 -2.23 4.21
CA VAL A 42 6.79 -2.22 4.03
C VAL A 42 7.43 -1.18 4.95
N MET A 43 6.90 0.05 4.99
CA MET A 43 7.41 1.10 5.87
C MET A 43 7.32 0.72 7.36
N ARG A 44 6.25 0.05 7.77
CA ARG A 44 6.12 -0.47 9.14
C ARG A 44 7.20 -1.52 9.44
N ALA A 45 7.43 -2.45 8.51
CA ALA A 45 8.48 -3.47 8.66
C ALA A 45 9.88 -2.85 8.72
N CYS A 46 10.16 -1.79 7.96
CA CYS A 46 11.42 -1.04 8.06
C CYS A 46 11.60 -0.42 9.44
N ARG A 47 10.57 0.22 10.00
CA ARG A 47 10.61 0.79 11.36
C ARG A 47 10.86 -0.28 12.42
N ASP A 48 10.21 -1.43 12.29
CA ASP A 48 10.41 -2.57 13.19
C ASP A 48 11.86 -3.10 13.16
N VAL A 49 12.49 -3.12 11.97
CA VAL A 49 13.90 -3.47 11.82
C VAL A 49 14.79 -2.44 12.50
N GLY A 50 14.54 -1.14 12.27
CA GLY A 50 15.28 -0.06 12.94
C GLY A 50 15.24 -0.19 14.46
N ALA A 51 14.05 -0.36 15.03
CA ALA A 51 13.89 -0.57 16.47
C ALA A 51 14.61 -1.84 16.99
N ALA A 52 14.69 -2.90 16.18
CA ALA A 52 15.42 -4.10 16.54
C ALA A 52 16.94 -3.91 16.48
N VAL A 53 17.44 -3.09 15.55
CA VAL A 53 18.85 -2.67 15.49
C VAL A 53 19.21 -1.86 16.72
N ASP A 54 18.41 -0.84 17.06
CA ASP A 54 18.65 0.00 18.25
C ASP A 54 18.69 -0.86 19.52
N ARG A 55 17.76 -1.81 19.65
CA ARG A 55 17.73 -2.74 20.78
C ARG A 55 18.96 -3.65 20.82
N LEU A 56 19.45 -4.11 19.68
CA LEU A 56 20.68 -4.90 19.63
C LEU A 56 21.89 -4.06 20.04
N ASP A 57 21.96 -2.81 19.60
CA ASP A 57 23.04 -1.90 19.98
C ASP A 57 23.06 -1.60 21.48
N GLN A 58 21.89 -1.49 22.12
CA GLN A 58 21.76 -1.32 23.58
C GLN A 58 22.18 -2.56 24.38
N MET A 59 21.99 -3.75 23.82
CA MET A 59 22.17 -5.03 24.52
C MET A 59 23.50 -5.72 24.16
N LYS A 60 24.30 -5.13 23.27
CA LYS A 60 25.58 -5.70 22.81
C LYS A 60 26.53 -5.93 23.98
N PHE A 61 27.23 -7.06 23.94
CA PHE A 61 28.16 -7.53 24.98
C PHE A 61 27.50 -7.88 26.32
N GLY A 62 26.16 -7.93 26.38
CA GLY A 62 25.40 -8.32 27.55
C GLY A 62 24.62 -9.62 27.37
N PRO A 63 24.04 -10.16 28.46
CA PRO A 63 23.21 -11.38 28.42
C PRO A 63 21.97 -11.24 27.52
N GLY A 64 21.55 -10.01 27.19
CA GLY A 64 20.43 -9.72 26.29
C GLY A 64 20.78 -9.77 24.79
N GLU A 65 22.04 -9.95 24.41
CA GLU A 65 22.48 -9.84 23.02
C GLU A 65 21.89 -10.94 22.13
N LEU A 66 21.96 -12.20 22.55
CA LEU A 66 21.50 -13.33 21.75
C LEU A 66 19.98 -13.25 21.46
N PRO A 67 19.11 -12.94 22.44
CA PRO A 67 17.70 -12.62 22.17
C PRO A 67 17.51 -11.43 21.21
N ALA A 68 18.30 -10.36 21.35
CA ALA A 68 18.20 -9.19 20.48
C ALA A 68 18.59 -9.50 19.03
N ARG A 69 19.65 -10.30 18.81
CA ARG A 69 20.05 -10.80 17.48
C ARG A 69 18.93 -11.62 16.84
N LYS A 70 18.35 -12.58 17.57
CA LYS A 70 17.24 -13.40 17.08
C LYS A 70 16.01 -12.55 16.72
N SER A 71 15.72 -11.52 17.52
CA SER A 71 14.65 -10.57 17.22
C SER A 71 14.92 -9.81 15.92
N LEU A 72 16.13 -9.28 15.75
CA LEU A 72 16.54 -8.58 14.53
C LEU A 72 16.41 -9.47 13.29
N GLU A 73 16.90 -10.71 13.35
CA GLU A 73 16.77 -11.67 12.26
C GLU A 73 15.30 -11.90 11.88
N ARG A 74 14.43 -12.10 12.88
CA ARG A 74 12.99 -12.27 12.67
C ARG A 74 12.36 -11.07 11.98
N LYS A 75 12.72 -9.84 12.39
CA LYS A 75 12.21 -8.60 11.80
C LYS A 75 12.73 -8.40 10.37
N ALA A 76 14.01 -8.70 10.12
CA ALA A 76 14.58 -8.67 8.77
C ALA A 76 13.88 -9.66 7.82
N ARG A 77 13.63 -10.89 8.27
CA ARG A 77 12.84 -11.89 7.49
C ARG A 77 11.41 -11.42 7.24
N ALA A 78 10.79 -10.72 8.20
CA ALA A 78 9.45 -10.15 8.01
C ALA A 78 9.45 -9.01 6.97
N LEU A 79 10.47 -8.15 6.97
CA LEU A 79 10.66 -7.13 5.95
C LEU A 79 10.84 -7.74 4.56
N ALA A 80 11.68 -8.76 4.41
CA ALA A 80 11.88 -9.45 3.13
C ALA A 80 10.54 -9.97 2.56
N ARG A 81 9.71 -10.60 3.40
CA ARG A 81 8.37 -11.06 3.00
C ARG A 81 7.41 -9.92 2.65
N ALA A 82 7.47 -8.80 3.38
CA ALA A 82 6.64 -7.63 3.09
C ALA A 82 7.01 -7.02 1.73
N MET A 83 8.31 -6.91 1.44
CA MET A 83 8.81 -6.42 0.15
C MET A 83 8.45 -7.34 -1.01
N GLU A 84 8.56 -8.66 -0.82
CA GLU A 84 8.16 -9.65 -1.82
C GLU A 84 6.67 -9.53 -2.15
N ARG A 85 5.80 -9.51 -1.13
CA ARG A 85 4.35 -9.32 -1.32
C ARG A 85 4.02 -8.00 -2.01
N TYR A 86 4.70 -6.92 -1.63
CA TYR A 86 4.49 -5.62 -2.25
C TYR A 86 4.92 -5.60 -3.73
N ARG A 87 6.04 -6.24 -4.06
CA ARG A 87 6.52 -6.40 -5.44
C ARG A 87 5.53 -7.22 -6.27
N ASP A 88 5.04 -8.33 -5.74
CA ASP A 88 4.14 -9.21 -6.47
C ASP A 88 2.73 -8.60 -6.64
N ALA A 89 2.29 -7.74 -5.71
CA ALA A 89 1.05 -6.98 -5.85
C ALA A 89 1.11 -5.86 -6.91
N ARG A 90 2.30 -5.56 -7.45
CA ARG A 90 2.53 -4.53 -8.48
C ARG A 90 2.76 -5.12 -9.89
N LYS A 91 2.86 -6.44 -10.01
CA LYS A 91 2.91 -7.15 -11.29
C LYS A 91 1.50 -7.38 -11.81
#